data_AF-A0A6B2LQ43-F1
#
_entry.id   AF-A0A6B2LQ43-F1
#
_cell.length_a   1.000
_cell.length_b   1.000
_cell.length_c   1.000
_cell.angle_alpha   90.00
_cell.angle_beta   90.00
_cell.angle_gamma   90.00
#
_symmetry.space_group_name_H-M   'P 1'
#
loop_
_entity.id
_entity.type
_entity.pdbx_description
1 polymer ?
#
loop_
_entity_poly.entity_id
_entity_poly.type
_entity_poly.pdbx_seq_one_letter_code
_entity_poly.pdbx_strand_id
1 'polypeptide(L)'
;MCLQRISQKGTTKKKKRGHPVLLQHGLFQSAGIFVVSNKKKSLAYYLCDLGYDVWLGNNRGVYEDHSHLTSKDPRYWDWNIHDLGRFDFPTMVQYVHTQTEQRVTFIGHSQGNAQAFAGLS
;
A
#
# COMPACT_ATOMS: atom_id res chain seq x y z
N MET A 1 8.45 -3.04 -5.49
CA MET A 1 7.15 -2.83 -4.83
C MET A 1 7.38 -2.70 -3.33
N CYS A 2 7.16 -1.51 -2.77
CA CYS A 2 7.43 -1.22 -1.37
C CYS A 2 6.12 -1.05 -0.60
N LEU A 3 5.86 -1.99 0.31
CA LEU A 3 4.68 -1.98 1.17
C LEU A 3 5.12 -1.69 2.61
N GLN A 4 4.58 -0.61 3.17
CA GLN A 4 4.95 -0.11 4.49
C GLN A 4 3.83 -0.39 5.48
N ARG A 5 4.17 -0.85 6.69
CA ARG A 5 3.19 -1.07 7.76
C ARG A 5 3.36 -0.02 8.85
N ILE A 6 2.27 0.60 9.28
CA ILE A 6 2.34 1.51 10.43
C ILE A 6 2.38 0.69 11.71
N SER A 7 3.50 0.73 12.42
CA SER A 7 3.65 0.10 13.73
C SER A 7 3.16 1.04 14.84
N GLN A 8 2.24 0.58 15.68
CA GLN A 8 1.87 1.30 16.90
C GLN A 8 3.00 1.18 17.94
N LYS A 9 3.58 2.31 18.34
CA LYS A 9 4.49 2.35 19.50
C LYS A 9 3.69 2.09 20.78
N GLY A 10 4.06 1.05 21.53
CA GLY A 10 3.78 1.00 22.97
C GLY A 10 2.78 -0.05 23.48
N THR A 11 2.75 -1.27 22.96
CA THR A 11 2.22 -2.40 23.76
C THR A 11 3.11 -3.63 23.66
N THR A 12 3.76 -3.97 24.78
CA THR A 12 4.59 -5.17 25.02
C THR A 12 3.78 -6.47 25.10
N LYS A 13 2.48 -6.43 24.78
CA LYS A 13 1.61 -7.59 24.71
C LYS A 13 1.25 -7.82 23.25
N LYS A 14 1.34 -9.06 22.78
CA LYS A 14 0.77 -9.52 21.50
C LYS A 14 -0.75 -9.21 21.49
N LYS A 15 -1.14 -7.96 21.24
CA LYS A 15 -2.54 -7.63 20.97
C LYS A 15 -2.93 -8.39 19.71
N LYS A 16 -4.13 -8.99 19.74
CA LYS A 16 -4.78 -9.50 18.53
C LYS A 16 -4.72 -8.39 17.48
N ARG A 17 -4.11 -8.68 16.34
CA ARG A 17 -3.93 -7.71 15.25
C ARG A 17 -5.32 -7.32 14.73
N GLY A 18 -5.51 -6.04 14.44
CA GLY A 18 -6.76 -5.53 13.87
C GLY A 18 -7.04 -6.08 12.47
N HIS A 19 -8.22 -5.75 11.94
CA HIS A 19 -8.57 -6.04 10.55
C HIS A 19 -7.62 -5.29 9.61
N PRO A 20 -7.02 -5.94 8.59
CA PRO A 20 -6.05 -5.30 7.72
C PRO A 20 -6.70 -4.35 6.71
N VAL A 21 -6.13 -3.15 6.61
CA VAL A 21 -6.53 -2.12 5.64
C VAL A 21 -5.32 -1.73 4.80
N LEU A 22 -5.42 -1.91 3.48
CA LEU A 22 -4.43 -1.50 2.49
C LEU A 22 -4.84 -0.16 1.86
N LEU A 23 -4.00 0.86 2.00
CA LEU A 23 -4.17 2.19 1.42
C LEU A 23 -3.27 2.35 0.18
N GLN A 24 -3.87 2.72 -0.96
CA GLN A 24 -3.15 2.91 -2.23
C GLN A 24 -3.30 4.34 -2.77
N HIS A 25 -2.16 4.99 -3.05
CA HIS A 25 -2.11 6.37 -3.51
C HIS A 25 -2.49 6.52 -5.01
N GLY A 26 -2.69 7.76 -5.45
CA GLY A 26 -2.98 8.11 -6.84
C GLY A 26 -1.75 8.35 -7.73
N LEU A 27 -1.97 8.82 -8.94
CA LEU A 27 -0.92 9.15 -9.91
C LEU A 27 -0.02 10.28 -9.38
N PHE A 28 1.29 10.19 -9.58
CA PHE A 28 2.31 11.14 -9.10
C PHE A 28 2.32 11.37 -7.58
N GLN A 29 1.88 10.37 -6.81
CA GLN A 29 1.90 10.40 -5.34
C GLN A 29 2.76 9.27 -4.77
N SER A 30 2.88 9.25 -3.45
CA SER A 30 3.39 8.12 -2.67
C SER A 30 2.45 7.85 -1.49
N ALA A 31 2.71 6.77 -0.75
CA ALA A 31 2.05 6.43 0.50
C ALA A 31 2.04 7.59 1.53
N GLY A 32 2.98 8.54 1.41
CA GLY A 32 3.06 9.72 2.25
C GLY A 32 1.76 10.51 2.34
N ILE A 33 0.94 10.51 1.28
CA ILE A 33 -0.34 11.26 1.26
C ILE A 33 -1.28 10.89 2.42
N PHE A 34 -1.20 9.65 2.93
CA PHE A 34 -2.05 9.18 4.02
C PHE A 34 -1.54 9.55 5.42
N VAL A 35 -0.33 10.14 5.51
CA VAL A 35 0.35 10.47 6.78
C VAL A 35 0.84 11.94 6.85
N VAL A 36 0.64 12.75 5.81
CA VAL A 36 1.11 14.16 5.75
C VAL A 36 0.46 15.08 6.78
N SER A 37 -0.82 14.86 7.10
CA SER A 37 -1.53 15.68 8.07
C SER A 37 -1.12 15.33 9.51
N ASN A 38 -1.47 16.19 10.47
CA ASN A 38 -1.28 15.88 11.89
C ASN A 38 -1.97 14.53 12.27
N LYS A 39 -1.52 13.90 13.37
CA LYS A 39 -2.01 12.56 13.77
C LYS A 39 -3.53 12.41 13.78
N LYS A 40 -4.27 13.50 14.09
CA LYS A 40 -5.73 13.50 14.18
C LYS A 40 -6.44 13.63 12.82
N LYS A 41 -5.74 14.03 11.76
CA LYS A 41 -6.31 14.33 10.43
C LYS A 41 -5.78 13.44 9.30
N SER A 42 -4.77 12.63 9.57
CA SER A 42 -4.24 11.65 8.61
C SER A 42 -5.04 10.37 8.66
N LEU A 43 -5.56 9.94 7.52
CA LEU A 43 -6.39 8.73 7.39
C LEU A 43 -5.71 7.50 8.01
N ALA A 44 -4.42 7.31 7.73
CA ALA A 44 -3.71 6.13 8.21
C ALA A 44 -3.57 6.11 9.74
N TYR A 45 -3.33 7.27 10.35
CA TYR A 45 -3.28 7.38 11.82
C TYR A 45 -4.66 7.26 12.45
N TYR A 46 -5.70 7.84 11.84
CA TYR A 46 -7.07 7.68 12.30
C TYR A 46 -7.51 6.20 12.32
N LEU A 47 -7.21 5.45 11.26
CA LEU A 47 -7.49 4.01 11.20
C LEU A 47 -6.69 3.22 12.24
N CYS A 48 -5.42 3.58 12.47
CA CYS A 48 -4.63 2.99 13.54
C CYS A 48 -5.31 3.23 14.91
N ASP A 49 -5.75 4.45 15.21
CA ASP A 49 -6.39 4.80 16.48
C ASP A 49 -7.71 4.02 16.70
N LEU A 50 -8.42 3.68 15.62
CA LEU A 50 -9.58 2.78 15.64
C LEU A 50 -9.24 1.30 15.80
N GLY A 51 -7.95 0.94 15.80
CA GLY A 51 -7.46 -0.42 16.02
C GLY A 51 -7.28 -1.26 14.76
N TYR A 52 -7.32 -0.68 13.56
CA TYR A 52 -7.03 -1.39 12.31
C TYR A 52 -5.53 -1.67 12.14
N ASP A 53 -5.21 -2.72 11.37
CA ASP A 53 -3.84 -3.00 10.94
C ASP A 53 -3.57 -2.33 9.59
N VAL A 54 -2.90 -1.17 9.61
CA VAL A 54 -2.80 -0.30 8.44
C VAL A 54 -1.52 -0.56 7.63
N TRP A 55 -1.72 -0.82 6.35
CA TRP A 55 -0.69 -1.06 5.35
C TRP A 55 -0.76 0.00 4.25
N LEU A 56 0.38 0.50 3.82
CA LEU A 56 0.52 1.55 2.81
C LEU A 56 1.25 0.97 1.60
N GLY A 57 0.58 0.95 0.45
CA GLY A 57 1.18 0.51 -0.80
C GLY A 57 1.85 1.66 -1.55
N ASN A 58 2.94 1.34 -2.25
CA ASN A 58 3.54 2.22 -3.26
C ASN A 58 3.67 1.48 -4.58
N ASN A 59 3.35 2.18 -5.67
CA ASN A 59 3.61 1.68 -7.01
C ASN A 59 5.13 1.53 -7.24
N ARG A 60 5.49 0.61 -8.14
CA ARG A 60 6.83 0.58 -8.76
C ARG A 60 7.22 1.99 -9.25
N GLY A 61 8.49 2.34 -9.09
CA GLY A 61 9.03 3.66 -9.48
C GLY A 61 8.91 4.76 -8.42
N VAL A 62 8.15 4.59 -7.33
CA VAL A 62 8.17 5.56 -6.20
C VAL A 62 9.50 5.50 -5.43
N TYR A 63 10.05 4.30 -5.30
CA TYR A 63 11.39 4.05 -4.77
C TYR A 63 12.19 3.25 -5.80
N GLU A 64 13.52 3.37 -5.77
CA GLU A 64 14.42 2.54 -6.57
C GLU A 64 14.58 1.16 -5.93
N ASP A 65 13.59 0.28 -6.14
CA ASP A 65 13.47 -1.01 -5.44
C ASP A 65 13.41 -2.24 -6.38
N HIS A 66 13.98 -2.11 -7.58
CA HIS A 66 13.99 -3.19 -8.58
C HIS A 66 15.20 -4.10 -8.41
N SER A 67 14.98 -5.42 -8.48
CA SER A 67 16.01 -6.44 -8.22
C SER A 67 17.08 -6.62 -9.30
N HIS A 68 16.93 -6.02 -10.48
CA HIS A 68 17.71 -6.33 -11.67
C HIS A 68 18.01 -5.11 -12.53
N LEU A 69 17.09 -4.14 -12.58
CA LEU A 69 17.23 -2.90 -13.32
C LEU A 69 17.48 -1.74 -12.36
N THR A 70 18.17 -0.72 -12.85
CA THR A 70 18.29 0.56 -12.14
C THR A 70 17.41 1.60 -12.82
N SER A 71 17.09 2.70 -12.14
CA SER A 71 16.33 3.83 -12.71
C SER A 71 16.97 4.45 -13.96
N LYS A 72 18.26 4.17 -14.22
CA LYS A 72 18.98 4.61 -15.42
C LYS A 72 18.66 3.77 -16.65
N ASP A 73 18.14 2.55 -16.48
CA ASP A 73 17.75 1.67 -17.57
C ASP A 73 16.32 2.02 -18.01
N PRO A 74 16.04 2.36 -19.28
CA PRO A 74 14.69 2.69 -19.73
C PRO A 74 13.66 1.59 -19.47
N ARG A 75 14.07 0.32 -19.46
CA ARG A 75 13.20 -0.84 -19.18
C ARG A 75 12.67 -0.82 -17.74
N TYR A 76 13.34 -0.12 -16.82
CA TYR A 76 12.84 0.08 -15.47
C TYR A 76 11.48 0.81 -15.47
N TRP A 77 11.27 1.68 -16.45
CA TRP A 77 10.08 2.53 -16.59
C TRP A 77 9.06 1.98 -17.60
N ASP A 78 9.33 0.83 -18.21
CA ASP A 78 8.46 0.20 -19.21
C ASP A 78 7.32 -0.58 -18.54
N TRP A 79 6.39 0.17 -17.96
CA TRP A 79 5.16 -0.33 -17.35
C TRP A 79 4.06 0.71 -17.44
N ASN A 80 2.81 0.25 -17.40
CA ASN A 80 1.63 1.11 -17.45
C ASN A 80 0.60 0.71 -16.39
N ILE A 81 -0.57 1.34 -16.41
CA ILE A 81 -1.63 1.09 -15.43
C ILE A 81 -2.17 -0.35 -15.47
N HIS A 82 -2.14 -1.02 -16.62
CA HIS A 82 -2.52 -2.43 -16.73
C HIS A 82 -1.54 -3.33 -15.97
N ASP A 83 -0.24 -3.04 -16.02
CA ASP A 83 0.76 -3.78 -15.24
C ASP A 83 0.52 -3.59 -13.74
N LEU A 84 0.19 -2.37 -13.32
CA LEU A 84 -0.13 -2.06 -11.92
C LEU A 84 -1.39 -2.82 -11.44
N GLY A 85 -2.41 -2.95 -12.29
CA GLY A 85 -3.60 -3.73 -11.97
C GLY A 85 -3.37 -5.24 -12.00
N ARG A 86 -2.63 -5.74 -13.00
CA ARG A 86 -2.40 -7.16 -13.25
C ARG A 86 -1.38 -7.79 -12.30
N PHE A 87 -0.36 -7.02 -11.89
CA PHE A 87 0.76 -7.54 -11.12
C PHE A 87 0.86 -6.89 -9.74
N ASP A 88 0.92 -5.56 -9.66
CA ASP A 88 1.22 -4.87 -8.38
C ASP A 88 0.05 -5.01 -7.39
N PHE A 89 -1.17 -4.70 -7.81
CA PHE A 89 -2.36 -4.78 -6.97
C PHE A 89 -2.57 -6.17 -6.33
N PRO A 90 -2.64 -7.28 -7.09
CA PRO A 90 -2.85 -8.60 -6.49
C PRO A 90 -1.66 -9.01 -5.61
N THR A 91 -0.42 -8.63 -5.97
CA THR A 91 0.76 -8.94 -5.15
C THR A 91 0.69 -8.22 -3.80
N MET A 92 0.28 -6.95 -3.76
CA MET A 92 0.10 -6.21 -2.49
C MET A 92 -0.98 -6.84 -1.62
N VAL A 93 -2.14 -7.15 -2.20
CA VAL A 93 -3.26 -7.77 -1.47
C VAL A 93 -2.86 -9.14 -0.94
N GLN A 94 -2.23 -9.98 -1.77
CA GLN A 94 -1.78 -11.32 -1.38
C GLN A 94 -0.72 -11.26 -0.28
N TYR A 95 0.22 -10.31 -0.35
CA TYR A 95 1.22 -10.13 0.68
C TYR A 95 0.58 -9.79 2.03
N VAL A 96 -0.33 -8.80 2.06
CA VAL A 96 -1.04 -8.42 3.29
C VAL A 96 -1.88 -9.58 3.83
N HIS A 97 -2.59 -10.30 2.94
CA HIS A 97 -3.35 -11.49 3.33
C HIS A 97 -2.45 -12.55 3.96
N THR A 98 -1.31 -12.87 3.34
CA THR A 98 -0.36 -13.88 3.84
C THR A 98 0.22 -13.49 5.21
N GLN A 99 0.44 -12.20 5.46
CA GLN A 99 0.99 -11.73 6.75
C GLN A 99 -0.04 -11.68 7.89
N THR A 100 -1.33 -11.67 7.56
CA THR A 100 -2.41 -11.43 8.53
C THR A 100 -3.42 -12.56 8.64
N GLU A 101 -3.43 -13.49 7.68
CA GLU A 101 -4.39 -14.59 7.53
C GLU A 101 -5.85 -14.10 7.50
N GLN A 102 -6.07 -12.85 7.05
CA GLN A 102 -7.36 -12.15 7.06
C GLN A 102 -7.71 -11.58 5.69
N ARG A 103 -9.00 -11.38 5.43
CA ARG A 103 -9.46 -10.61 4.25
C ARG A 103 -9.00 -9.16 4.37
N VAL A 104 -8.55 -8.59 3.27
CA VAL A 104 -7.98 -7.22 3.24
C VAL A 104 -9.04 -6.23 2.79
N THR A 105 -9.27 -5.17 3.57
CA THR A 105 -10.01 -4.00 3.09
C THR A 105 -9.08 -3.13 2.26
N PHE A 106 -9.47 -2.82 1.03
CA PHE A 106 -8.70 -1.95 0.16
C PHE A 106 -9.35 -0.56 0.09
N ILE A 107 -8.51 0.48 0.18
CA ILE A 107 -8.91 1.88 -0.04
C ILE A 107 -7.92 2.49 -1.02
N GLY A 108 -8.36 2.75 -2.25
CA GLY A 108 -7.58 3.46 -3.25
C GLY A 108 -8.01 4.91 -3.39
N HIS A 109 -7.08 5.76 -3.82
CA HIS A 109 -7.35 7.13 -4.25
C HIS A 109 -7.00 7.28 -5.73
N SER A 110 -7.92 7.84 -6.54
CA SER A 110 -7.68 8.14 -7.97
C SER A 110 -7.13 6.91 -8.73
N GLN A 111 -5.91 6.99 -9.28
CA GLN A 111 -5.25 5.85 -9.94
C GLN A 111 -5.19 4.58 -9.09
N GLY A 112 -5.04 4.70 -7.76
CA GLY A 112 -5.06 3.53 -6.87
C GLY A 112 -6.38 2.75 -6.96
N ASN A 113 -7.52 3.44 -7.16
CA ASN A 113 -8.79 2.75 -7.43
C ASN A 113 -8.83 2.16 -8.83
N ALA A 114 -8.33 2.87 -9.85
CA ALA A 114 -8.29 2.37 -11.21
C ALA A 114 -7.47 1.07 -11.34
N GLN A 115 -6.36 0.97 -10.61
CA GLN A 115 -5.55 -0.25 -10.51
C GLN A 115 -6.35 -1.42 -9.93
N ALA A 116 -7.11 -1.18 -8.85
CA ALA A 116 -7.96 -2.20 -8.25
C ALA A 116 -9.06 -2.65 -9.21
N PHE A 117 -9.72 -1.72 -9.93
CA PHE A 117 -10.69 -2.08 -10.95
C PHE A 117 -10.10 -2.95 -12.06
N ALA A 118 -8.90 -2.60 -12.55
CA ALA A 118 -8.20 -3.40 -13.56
C ALA A 118 -7.72 -4.77 -13.04
N GLY A 119 -7.42 -4.89 -11.74
CA GLY A 119 -7.00 -6.15 -11.12
C GLY A 119 -8.16 -7.06 -10.69
N LEU A 120 -9.37 -6.53 -10.59
CA LEU A 120 -10.59 -7.26 -10.23
C LEU A 120 -11.49 -7.58 -11.43
N SER A 121 -11.18 -7.04 -12.61
CA SER A 121 -11.91 -7.26 -13.87
C SER A 121 -11.54 -8.56 -14.56
#